data_AF-A0A920MET7-F1
#
_entry.id   AF-A0A920MET7-F1
#
_cell.length_a   1.000
_cell.length_b   1.000
_cell.length_c   1.000
_cell.angle_alpha   90.00
_cell.angle_beta   90.00
_cell.angle_gamma   90.00
#
_symmetry.space_group_name_H-M   'P 1'
#
loop_
_entity.id
_entity.type
_entity.pdbx_description
1 polymer ?
#
loop_
_entity_poly.entity_id
_entity_poly.type
_entity_poly.pdbx_seq_one_letter_code
_entity_poly.pdbx_strand_id
1 'polypeptide(L)' 'MANQLIIENEPVFIIHQRPYSETSQILNLFSKNYGRVDVIAKGSKRPKSKFRSFMQPFMPLTPLGQEGPS' A
#
# COMPACT_ATOMS: atom_id res chain seq x y z
N MET A 1 -10.84 3.31 22.59
CA MET A 1 -9.90 2.38 21.94
C MET A 1 -10.21 2.39 20.46
N ALA A 2 -9.27 2.82 19.60
CA ALA A 2 -9.52 2.82 18.16
C ALA A 2 -9.54 1.37 17.68
N ASN A 3 -10.68 0.90 17.18
CA ASN A 3 -10.77 -0.39 16.51
C ASN A 3 -9.96 -0.29 15.21
N GLN A 4 -8.75 -0.85 15.21
CA GLN A 4 -7.95 -0.98 13.99
C GLN A 4 -8.53 -2.14 13.18
N LEU A 5 -9.45 -1.79 12.27
CA LEU A 5 -9.95 -2.73 11.27
C LEU A 5 -8.79 -3.12 10.36
N ILE A 6 -8.44 -4.41 10.37
CA ILE A 6 -7.51 -4.99 9.40
C ILE A 6 -8.31 -5.24 8.13
N ILE A 7 -7.89 -4.62 7.04
CA ILE A 7 -8.52 -4.75 5.72
C ILE A 7 -7.56 -5.53 4.84
N GLU A 8 -8.01 -6.67 4.33
CA GLU A 8 -7.24 -7.53 3.44
C GLU A 8 -7.84 -7.48 2.03
N ASN A 9 -6.97 -7.61 1.02
CA ASN A 9 -7.37 -7.70 -0.40
C ASN A 9 -8.19 -6.53 -0.97
N GLU A 10 -8.17 -5.35 -0.33
CA GLU A 10 -8.78 -4.15 -0.88
C GLU A 10 -7.89 -3.52 -1.95
N PRO A 11 -8.37 -3.35 -3.19
CA PRO A 11 -7.64 -2.64 -4.23
C PRO A 11 -7.49 -1.15 -3.88
N VAL A 12 -6.27 -0.64 -3.99
CA VAL A 12 -5.96 0.76 -3.69
C VAL A 12 -5.09 1.39 -4.76
N PHE A 13 -5.23 2.70 -4.92
CA PHE A 13 -4.32 3.53 -5.70
C PHE A 13 -3.45 4.36 -4.75
N ILE A 14 -2.15 4.44 -5.03
CA ILE A 14 -1.27 5.42 -4.37
C ILE A 14 -1.50 6.78 -5.03
N ILE A 15 -1.99 7.75 -4.25
CA ILE A 15 -2.13 9.14 -4.70
C ILE A 15 -0.83 9.91 -4.43
N HIS A 16 -0.23 9.69 -3.25
CA HIS A 16 0.95 10.41 -2.82
C HIS A 16 1.80 9.56 -1.89
N GLN A 17 3.11 9.80 -1.92
CA GLN A 17 4.08 9.12 -1.07
C GLN A 17 5.10 10.12 -0.55
N ARG A 18 5.50 9.97 0.71
CA ARG A 18 6.57 10.79 1.31
C ARG A 18 7.49 9.96 2.19
N PRO A 19 8.79 10.30 2.26
CA PRO A 19 9.70 9.74 3.25
C PRO A 19 9.13 9.87 4.67
N TYR A 20 9.25 8.79 5.47
CA TYR A 20 8.91 8.81 6.89
C TYR A 20 10.11 8.49 7.76
N SER A 21 10.83 7.42 7.44
CA SER A 21 12.10 7.08 8.08
C SER A 21 13.13 6.63 7.05
N GLU A 22 14.31 6.24 7.51
CA GLU A 22 15.35 5.64 6.66
C GLU A 22 14.80 4.44 5.85
N THR A 23 13.94 3.63 6.47
CA THR A 23 13.42 2.39 5.87
C THR A 23 11.95 2.43 5.47
N SER A 24 11.21 3.48 5.84
CA SER A 24 9.74 3.52 5.69
C SER A 24 9.23 4.79 5.02
N GLN A 25 8.02 4.71 4.47
CA GLN A 25 7.29 5.83 3.86
C GLN A 25 5.86 5.91 4.39
N ILE A 26 5.30 7.12 4.33
CA ILE A 26 3.85 7.32 4.44
C ILE A 26 3.28 7.26 3.02
N LEU A 27 2.22 6.49 2.84
CA LEU A 27 1.44 6.42 1.62
C LEU A 27 0.04 6.99 1.87
N ASN A 28 -0.41 7.86 0.97
CA ASN A 28 -1.79 8.28 0.87
C ASN A 28 -2.47 7.41 -0.18
N LEU A 29 -3.38 6.56 0.25
CA LEU A 29 -4.09 5.59 -0.57
C LEU A 29 -5.52 6.05 -0.85
N PHE A 30 -6.04 5.67 -2.00
CA PHE A 30 -7.46 5.76 -2.33
C PHE A 30 -8.03 4.37 -2.56
N SER A 31 -9.00 4.00 -1.73
CA SER A 31 -9.83 2.81 -1.87
C SER A 31 -11.22 3.22 -2.32
N LYS A 32 -11.87 2.38 -3.14
CA LYS A 32 -13.27 2.58 -3.52
C LYS A 32 -14.20 2.49 -2.31
N ASN A 33 -13.95 1.54 -1.41
CA ASN A 33 -14.84 1.21 -0.30
C ASN A 33 -14.56 2.03 0.97
N TYR A 34 -13.31 2.46 1.16
CA TYR A 34 -12.85 3.14 2.38
C TYR A 34 -12.41 4.59 2.15
N GLY A 35 -12.44 5.06 0.90
CA GLY A 35 -12.02 6.42 0.55
C GLY A 35 -10.53 6.62 0.75
N ARG A 36 -10.14 7.80 1.23
CA ARG A 36 -8.73 8.14 1.46
C ARG A 36 -8.22 7.55 2.77
N VAL A 37 -7.14 6.79 2.71
CA VAL A 37 -6.50 6.15 3.86
C VAL A 37 -5.01 6.47 3.88
N ASP A 38 -4.51 6.89 5.05
CA ASP A 38 -3.09 7.16 5.26
C ASP A 38 -2.44 5.98 5.99
N VAL A 39 -1.39 5.40 5.41
CA VAL A 39 -0.70 4.23 5.97
C VAL A 39 0.80 4.44 6.07
N ILE A 40 1.43 3.80 7.07
CA ILE A 40 2.89 3.70 7.16
C ILE A 40 3.32 2.37 6.53
N ALA A 41 3.95 2.44 5.37
CA ALA A 41 4.55 1.30 4.71
C ALA A 41 5.92 1.00 5.36
N LYS A 42 5.89 0.24 6.46
CA LYS A 42 7.10 -0.12 7.22
C LYS A 42 8.07 -0.93 6.35
N GLY A 43 9.32 -0.51 6.29
CA GLY A 43 10.34 -1.22 5.53
C GLY A 43 10.20 -1.08 4.00
N SER A 44 9.31 -0.22 3.50
CA SER A 44 9.04 -0.05 2.07
C SER A 44 10.29 0.26 1.24
N LYS A 45 11.27 0.94 1.84
CA LYS A 45 12.52 1.36 1.19
C LYS A 45 13.63 0.29 1.19
N ARG A 46 13.46 -0.83 1.92
CA ARG A 46 14.49 -1.88 1.99
C ARG A 46 14.75 -2.48 0.61
N PRO A 47 16.00 -2.89 0.27
CA PRO A 47 16.33 -3.40 -1.07
C PRO A 47 15.49 -4.59 -1.54
N LYS A 48 15.07 -5.46 -0.62
CA LYS A 48 14.22 -6.64 -0.89
C LYS A 48 12.71 -6.36 -0.70
N SER A 49 12.32 -5.10 -0.53
CA SER A 49 10.93 -4.74 -0.30
C SER A 49 10.11 -4.99 -1.58
N LYS A 50 9.03 -5.77 -1.45
CA LYS A 50 8.04 -5.93 -2.53
C LYS A 50 7.48 -4.59 -2.99
N PHE A 51 7.44 -3.57 -2.12
CA PHE A 51 6.95 -2.22 -2.45
C PHE A 51 7.92 -1.42 -3.33
N ARG A 52 9.21 -1.79 -3.41
CA ARG A 52 10.22 -1.00 -4.15
C ARG A 52 9.92 -0.93 -5.64
N SER A 53 9.24 -1.93 -6.19
CA SER A 53 8.91 -2.02 -7.62
C SER A 53 7.58 -1.38 -8.01
N PHE A 54 6.71 -1.01 -7.06
CA PHE A 54 5.34 -0.54 -7.34
C PHE A 54 5.07 0.92 -6.98
N MET A 55 6.13 1.73 -6.81
CA MET A 55 6.01 3.14 -6.42
C MET A 55 5.84 4.10 -7.62
N GLN A 56 5.05 3.71 -8.61
CA GLN A 56 4.55 4.65 -9.62
C GLN A 56 3.15 5.11 -9.19
N PRO A 57 2.88 6.43 -9.14
CA PRO A 57 1.52 6.94 -8.96
C PRO A 57 0.57 6.26 -9.97
N PHE A 58 -0.64 5.93 -9.54
CA PHE A 58 -1.69 5.30 -10.36
C PHE A 58 -1.46 3.84 -10.81
N MET A 59 -0.46 3.12 -10.28
CA MET A 59 -0.41 1.66 -10.47
C MET A 59 -1.44 0.94 -9.58
N PRO A 60 -2.24 0.01 -10.14
CA PRO A 60 -3.08 -0.86 -9.33
C PRO A 60 -2.18 -1.81 -8.52
N LEU A 61 -2.31 -1.76 -7.18
CA LEU A 61 -1.68 -2.74 -6.31
C LEU A 61 -2.65 -3.90 -6.10
N THR A 62 -2.46 -4.99 -6.83
CA THR A 62 -3.11 -6.26 -6.49
C THR A 62 -2.22 -7.00 -5.50
N PRO A 63 -2.67 -7.29 -4.27
CA PRO A 63 -1.94 -8.19 -3.40
C PRO A 63 -1.91 -9.56 -4.10
N LEU A 64 -0.73 -10.02 -4.49
CA LEU A 64 -0.53 -11.33 -5.12
C LEU A 64 -0.74 -12.42 -4.05
N GLY A 65 -2.01 -12.72 -3.79
CA GLY A 65 -2.47 -14.04 -3.43
C GLY A 65 -2.83 -14.76 -4.74
N GLN A 66 -2.18 -15.88 -4.98
CA GLN A 66 -2.47 -16.87 -6.02
C GLN A 66 -4.00 -17.05 -6.11
N GLU A 67 -4.69 -16.97 -7.25
CA GLU A 67 -4.55 -17.76 -8.47
C GLU A 67 -5.07 -16.97 -9.69
N GLY A 68 -4.42 -17.14 -10.85
CA GLY A 68 -4.97 -16.75 -12.15
C GLY A 68 -5.95 -17.81 -12.67
N PRO A 69 -6.73 -17.51 -13.73
CA PRO A 69 -7.92 -18.27 -14.07
C PRO A 69 -7.55 -19.64 -14.66
N SER A 70 -8.23 -20.68 -14.17
CA SER A 70 -8.55 -21.91 -14.92
C SER A 70 -10.07 -22.03 -14.99
#